data_AF-A0A529SE06-F1
#
_entry.id   AF-A0A529SE06-F1
#
_cell.length_a   1.000
_cell.length_b   1.000
_cell.length_c   1.000
_cell.angle_alpha   90.00
_cell.angle_beta   90.00
_cell.angle_gamma   90.00
#
_symmetry.space_group_name_H-M   'P 1'
#
loop_
_entity.id
_entity.type
_entity.pdbx_description
1 polymer ?
#
loop_
_entity_poly.entity_id
_entity_poly.type
_entity_poly.pdbx_seq_one_letter_code
_entity_poly.pdbx_strand_id
1 'polypeptide(L)'
;NWFMSRSGYTGEDGFEIGLPEKDARDLVAKLLEDERVQWIGLAARDSLRLEAGLCLHGQDLTPEIDPASAGLMWAISKEVRATGHFIGADALRSILERGPSQK
;
A
#
# COMPACT_ATOMS: atom_id res chain seq x y z
N ASN A 1 -12.79 19.43 -2.11
CA ASN A 1 -11.72 19.40 -3.12
C ASN A 1 -11.53 17.98 -3.59
N TRP A 2 -11.21 17.82 -4.87
CA TRP A 2 -10.89 16.52 -5.46
C TRP A 2 -9.38 16.27 -5.40
N PHE A 3 -9.00 14.99 -5.35
CA PHE A 3 -7.63 14.49 -5.40
C PHE A 3 -7.61 13.26 -6.30
N MET A 4 -6.54 13.10 -7.08
CA MET A 4 -6.32 11.92 -7.88
C MET A 4 -4.84 11.53 -7.84
N SER A 5 -4.58 10.25 -7.67
CA SER A 5 -3.25 9.65 -7.77
C SER A 5 -3.25 8.55 -8.81
N ARG A 6 -2.15 8.42 -9.55
CA ARG A 6 -1.87 7.23 -10.37
C ARG A 6 -1.24 6.17 -9.48
N SER A 7 -2.08 5.57 -8.65
CA SER A 7 -1.77 4.54 -7.66
C SER A 7 -2.83 3.46 -7.70
N GLY A 8 -2.59 2.36 -7.00
CA GLY A 8 -3.56 1.29 -6.85
C GLY A 8 -3.01 0.14 -6.02
N TYR A 9 -3.78 -0.94 -5.98
CA TYR A 9 -3.49 -2.12 -5.16
C TYR A 9 -3.71 -3.42 -5.94
N THR A 10 -3.38 -3.41 -7.24
CA THR A 10 -3.60 -4.53 -8.15
C THR A 10 -2.36 -4.91 -8.96
N GLY A 11 -1.27 -4.12 -8.90
CA GLY A 11 -0.08 -4.29 -9.75
C GLY A 11 -0.22 -3.73 -11.17
N GLU A 12 -1.46 -3.42 -11.59
CA GLU A 12 -1.78 -2.84 -12.89
C GLU A 12 -1.73 -1.32 -12.90
N ASP A 13 -1.73 -0.72 -14.10
CA ASP A 13 -1.99 0.71 -14.25
C ASP A 13 -3.39 1.09 -13.75
N GLY A 14 -3.52 2.27 -13.16
CA GLY A 14 -4.77 2.67 -12.54
C GLY A 14 -4.69 3.96 -11.75
N PHE A 15 -5.84 4.37 -11.21
CA PHE A 15 -5.99 5.59 -10.44
C PHE A 15 -6.85 5.37 -9.20
N GLU A 16 -6.56 6.15 -8.16
CA GLU A 16 -7.43 6.32 -7.00
C GLU A 16 -7.91 7.78 -6.96
N ILE A 17 -9.20 7.97 -6.71
CA ILE A 17 -9.86 9.28 -6.74
C ILE A 17 -10.49 9.56 -5.37
N GLY A 18 -10.00 10.59 -4.69
CA GLY A 18 -10.60 11.14 -3.49
C GLY A 18 -11.46 12.35 -3.83
N LEU A 19 -12.73 12.38 -3.41
CA LEU A 19 -13.69 13.42 -3.79
C LEU A 19 -14.70 13.69 -2.67
N PRO A 20 -15.40 14.84 -2.69
CA PRO A 20 -16.54 15.08 -1.81
C PRO A 20 -17.63 14.02 -2.00
N GLU A 21 -18.21 13.55 -0.90
CA GLU A 21 -19.23 12.49 -0.89
C GLU A 21 -20.39 12.76 -1.87
N LYS A 22 -20.87 14.01 -1.89
CA LYS A 22 -21.98 14.44 -2.76
C LYS A 22 -21.72 14.23 -4.26
N ASP A 23 -20.45 14.14 -4.67
CA ASP A 23 -20.06 14.00 -6.08
C ASP A 23 -19.83 12.51 -6.44
N ALA A 24 -19.77 11.60 -5.46
CA ALA A 24 -19.35 10.21 -5.64
C ALA A 24 -20.29 9.39 -6.53
N ARG A 25 -21.61 9.56 -6.34
CA ARG A 25 -22.61 8.81 -7.09
C ARG A 25 -22.58 9.18 -8.58
N ASP A 26 -22.43 10.46 -8.89
CA ASP A 26 -22.42 10.96 -10.27
C ASP A 26 -21.13 10.53 -11.00
N LEU A 27 -19.97 10.58 -10.32
CA LEU A 27 -18.72 10.09 -10.89
C LEU A 27 -18.81 8.60 -11.23
N VAL A 28 -19.27 7.78 -10.29
CA VAL A 28 -19.36 6.33 -10.47
C VAL A 28 -20.36 5.97 -11.55
N ALA A 29 -21.53 6.62 -11.59
CA ALA A 29 -22.51 6.42 -12.64
C ALA A 29 -21.92 6.71 -14.03
N LYS A 30 -21.19 7.82 -14.16
CA LYS A 30 -20.52 8.20 -15.41
C LYS A 30 -19.43 7.20 -15.83
N LEU A 31 -18.64 6.68 -14.90
CA LEU A 31 -17.61 5.68 -15.20
C LEU A 31 -18.23 4.36 -15.70
N LEU A 32 -19.38 3.97 -15.13
CA LEU A 32 -20.10 2.75 -15.52
C LEU A 32 -20.85 2.86 -16.86
N GLU A 33 -20.90 4.04 -17.48
CA GLU A 33 -21.38 4.19 -18.87
C GLU A 33 -20.39 3.58 -19.88
N ASP A 34 -19.13 3.38 -19.49
CA ASP A 34 -18.11 2.72 -20.32
C ASP A 34 -18.18 1.20 -20.15
N GLU A 35 -18.41 0.46 -21.24
CA GLU A 35 -18.56 -1.01 -21.22
C GLU A 35 -17.34 -1.75 -20.66
N ARG A 36 -16.16 -1.11 -20.67
CA ARG A 36 -14.90 -1.67 -20.15
C ARG A 36 -14.83 -1.63 -18.63
N VAL A 37 -15.69 -0.85 -17.97
CA VAL A 37 -15.69 -0.66 -16.52
C VAL A 37 -16.68 -1.63 -15.88
N GLN A 38 -16.22 -2.40 -14.90
CA GLN A 38 -17.04 -3.34 -14.14
C GLN A 38 -16.71 -3.22 -12.64
N TRP A 39 -17.70 -3.51 -11.80
CA TRP A 39 -17.44 -3.62 -10.36
C TRP A 39 -16.61 -4.86 -10.05
N ILE A 40 -15.69 -4.72 -9.09
CA ILE A 40 -14.95 -5.84 -8.52
C ILE A 40 -15.22 -5.93 -7.01
N GLY A 41 -15.35 -7.16 -6.52
CA GLY A 41 -15.52 -7.43 -5.09
C GLY A 41 -14.19 -7.59 -4.35
N LEU A 42 -14.28 -7.78 -3.03
CA LEU A 42 -13.11 -7.91 -2.16
C LEU A 42 -12.24 -9.14 -2.49
N ALA A 43 -12.85 -10.26 -2.87
CA ALA A 43 -12.12 -11.48 -3.22
C ALA A 43 -11.20 -11.26 -4.45
N ALA A 44 -11.70 -10.59 -5.48
CA ALA A 44 -10.89 -10.25 -6.66
C ALA A 44 -9.79 -9.24 -6.31
N ARG A 45 -10.07 -8.26 -5.44
CA ARG A 45 -9.04 -7.34 -4.94
C ARG A 45 -7.92 -8.08 -4.20
N ASP A 46 -8.27 -9.05 -3.35
CA ASP A 46 -7.30 -9.82 -2.58
C ASP A 46 -6.47 -10.78 -3.47
N SER A 47 -7.07 -11.37 -4.51
CA SER A 47 -6.27 -12.16 -5.46
C SER A 47 -5.30 -11.28 -6.24
N LEU A 48 -5.75 -10.13 -6.77
CA LEU A 48 -4.90 -9.23 -7.57
C LEU A 48 -3.72 -8.66 -6.78
N ARG A 49 -3.94 -8.19 -5.54
CA ARG A 49 -2.86 -7.65 -4.71
C ARG A 49 -1.83 -8.73 -4.36
N LEU A 50 -2.29 -9.97 -4.15
CA LEU A 50 -1.44 -11.08 -3.80
C LEU A 50 -0.55 -11.48 -4.99
N GLU A 51 -1.12 -11.55 -6.18
CA GLU A 51 -0.38 -11.75 -7.44
C GLU A 51 0.65 -10.65 -7.68
N ALA A 52 0.31 -9.40 -7.33
CA ALA A 52 1.23 -8.26 -7.40
C ALA A 52 2.28 -8.21 -6.27
N GLY A 53 2.25 -9.14 -5.30
CA GLY A 53 3.18 -9.18 -4.17
C GLY A 53 3.01 -8.03 -3.17
N LEU A 54 1.81 -7.45 -3.07
CA LEU A 54 1.51 -6.35 -2.15
C LEU A 54 1.03 -6.89 -0.81
N CYS A 55 1.68 -6.45 0.28
CA CYS A 55 1.35 -6.86 1.63
C CYS A 55 -0.02 -6.31 2.08
N LEU A 56 -0.78 -7.13 2.80
CA LEU A 56 -2.02 -6.76 3.50
C LEU A 56 -1.77 -6.71 5.01
N HIS A 57 -1.94 -5.52 5.61
CA HIS A 57 -1.82 -5.36 7.06
C HIS A 57 -2.90 -6.17 7.81
N GLY A 58 -2.50 -6.86 8.87
CA GLY A 58 -3.29 -7.85 9.59
C GLY A 58 -3.12 -9.29 9.08
N GLN A 59 -2.43 -9.48 7.95
CA GLN A 59 -2.05 -10.79 7.42
C GLN A 59 -0.53 -10.88 7.24
N ASP A 60 0.01 -10.14 6.28
CA ASP A 60 1.43 -10.16 5.93
C ASP A 60 2.26 -9.21 6.79
N LEU A 61 1.61 -8.17 7.33
CA LEU A 61 2.21 -7.20 8.26
C LEU A 61 1.41 -7.18 9.55
N THR A 62 2.11 -7.20 10.67
CA THR A 62 1.52 -7.02 12.00
C THR A 62 2.45 -6.12 12.83
N PRO A 63 2.01 -5.61 14.00
CA PRO A 63 2.89 -4.87 14.91
C PRO A 63 4.16 -5.63 15.32
N GLU A 64 4.17 -6.96 15.19
CA GLU A 64 5.28 -7.84 15.53
C GLU A 64 6.28 -8.05 14.37
N ILE A 65 5.94 -7.66 13.15
CA ILE A 65 6.78 -7.84 11.96
C ILE A 65 7.47 -6.52 11.61
N ASP A 66 8.79 -6.48 11.76
CA ASP A 66 9.58 -5.30 11.42
C ASP A 66 9.77 -5.13 9.89
N PRO A 67 10.07 -3.91 9.40
CA PRO A 67 10.23 -3.65 7.97
C PRO A 67 11.34 -4.45 7.28
N ALA A 68 12.37 -4.88 8.00
CA ALA A 68 13.44 -5.72 7.43
C ALA A 68 12.96 -7.16 7.24
N SER A 69 12.26 -7.70 8.24
CA SER A 69 11.63 -9.03 8.16
C SER A 69 10.51 -9.10 7.12
N ALA A 70 9.82 -7.98 6.86
CA ALA A 70 8.78 -7.89 5.83
C ALA A 70 9.30 -7.66 4.40
N GLY A 71 10.61 -7.53 4.19
CA GLY A 71 11.16 -7.19 2.87
C GLY A 71 10.86 -5.75 2.39
N LEU A 72 10.49 -4.84 3.30
CA LEU A 72 10.03 -3.48 3.00
C LEU A 72 11.08 -2.39 3.22
N MET A 73 12.35 -2.75 3.35
CA MET A 73 13.44 -1.77 3.57
C MET A 73 13.59 -0.74 2.44
N TRP A 74 13.04 -1.01 1.26
CA TRP A 74 13.02 -0.07 0.14
C TRP A 74 12.22 1.21 0.46
N ALA A 75 11.24 1.14 1.37
CA ALA A 75 10.43 2.29 1.78
C ALA A 75 11.18 3.24 2.73
N ILE A 76 12.31 2.81 3.30
CA ILE A 76 13.11 3.61 4.25
C ILE A 76 14.47 3.93 3.62
N SER A 77 14.55 5.13 3.02
CA SER A 77 15.74 5.57 2.29
C SER A 77 17.00 5.57 3.17
N LYS A 78 18.18 5.50 2.54
CA LYS A 78 19.46 5.55 3.27
C LYS A 78 19.61 6.85 4.07
N GLU A 79 19.16 7.97 3.52
CA GLU A 79 19.21 9.27 4.18
C GLU A 79 18.30 9.29 5.42
N VAL A 80 17.05 8.84 5.31
CA VAL A 80 16.12 8.76 6.46
C VAL A 80 16.72 7.88 7.56
N ARG A 81 17.27 6.71 7.20
CA ARG A 81 17.95 5.83 8.15
C ARG A 81 19.17 6.48 8.83
N ALA A 82 19.95 7.24 8.08
CA ALA A 82 21.11 7.93 8.61
C ALA A 82 20.73 9.03 9.62
N THR A 83 19.68 9.80 9.35
CA THR A 83 19.20 10.83 10.28
C THR A 83 18.66 10.24 11.58
N GLY A 84 17.97 9.09 11.50
CA GLY A 84 17.32 8.49 12.66
C GLY A 84 16.17 9.33 13.25
N HIS A 85 15.70 10.36 12.54
CA HIS A 85 14.65 11.27 13.03
C HIS A 85 13.24 10.72 12.78
N PHE A 86 12.99 9.47 13.19
CA PHE A 86 11.69 8.82 13.08
C PHE A 86 11.45 7.88 14.25
N ILE A 87 10.16 7.66 14.56
CA ILE A 87 9.76 6.75 15.64
C ILE A 87 10.22 5.33 15.30
N GLY A 88 10.94 4.70 16.22
CA GLY A 88 11.48 3.33 16.03
C GLY A 88 12.85 3.26 15.35
N ALA A 89 13.53 4.38 15.12
CA ALA A 89 14.85 4.39 14.46
C ALA A 89 15.90 3.53 15.17
N ASP A 90 16.02 3.62 16.50
CA ASP A 90 17.00 2.85 17.28
C ASP A 90 16.69 1.34 17.28
N ALA A 91 15.40 1.01 17.32
CA ALA A 91 14.93 -0.37 17.20
C ALA A 91 15.29 -0.94 15.82
N LEU A 92 14.99 -0.21 14.75
CA LEU A 92 15.33 -0.63 13.38
C LEU A 92 16.84 -0.78 13.19
N ARG A 93 17.65 0.15 13.71
CA ARG A 93 19.11 0.05 13.69
C ARG A 93 19.59 -1.23 14.36
N SER A 94 19.07 -1.52 15.54
CA SER A 94 19.41 -2.73 16.30
C SER A 94 18.98 -4.02 15.60
N ILE A 95 17.90 -3.99 14.81
CA ILE A 95 17.46 -5.13 13.99
C ILE A 95 18.40 -5.32 12.79
N LEU A 96 18.78 -4.24 12.13
CA LEU A 96 19.70 -4.31 10.98
C LEU A 96 21.09 -4.81 11.35
N GLU A 97 21.58 -4.48 12.56
CA GLU A 97 22.85 -5.00 13.09
C GLU A 97 22.79 -6.49 13.42
N ARG A 98 21.66 -6.97 13.94
CA ARG A 98 21.45 -8.38 14.33
C ARG A 98 20.99 -9.27 13.17
N GLY A 99 20.42 -8.68 12.13
CA GLY A 99 19.69 -9.36 11.07
C GLY A 99 18.20 -9.54 11.38
N PRO A 100 17.33 -9.56 10.34
CA PRO A 100 15.89 -9.80 10.51
C PRO A 100 15.63 -11.22 11.01
N SER A 101 14.53 -11.42 11.74
CA SER A 101 14.17 -12.71 12.32
C SER A 101 13.60 -13.70 11.29
N GLN A 102 13.06 -13.19 10.17
CA GLN A 102 12.47 -13.95 9.08
C GLN A 102 12.60 -13.20 7.74
N LYS A 103 12.22 -13.85 6.64
CA LYS A 103 12.13 -13.28 5.29
C LYS A 103 10.97 -13.88 4.52
#